data_AF-A0AAW3A3I6-F1
#
_entry.id   AF-A0AAW3A3I6-F1
#
_cell.length_a   1.000
_cell.length_b   1.000
_cell.length_c   1.000
_cell.angle_alpha   90.00
_cell.angle_beta   90.00
_cell.angle_gamma   90.00
#
_symmetry.space_group_name_H-M   'P 1'
#
loop_
_entity.id
_entity.type
_entity.pdbx_description
1 polymer ?
#
loop_
_entity_poly.entity_id
_entity_poly.type
_entity_poly.pdbx_seq_one_letter_code
_entity_poly.pdbx_strand_id
1 'polypeptide(L)'
;MPTKSTQLRKQTFRDGRKSRVEKLVELVFIKSPRTLSFSHRSLGSLRHPYSSLICEMSAAFTSTKDKITYLLEAFSDAKAEMQIWMRVERIFDSKLADVLMEKMKFELLLSSELLHRFEVLWSRLGGVSGGIISEDAYKQFQQLLYVVLFGIEDMALLPATRQFILEDYQYDSRGNIGVDFGSFANSMLELVDNWTRSRIVADYVEFVDRIIECYPASSAQSCKAHAPDEFTLSREAFFRGGVVVPKVECEQVVYNRTTL
;
A
#
# COMPACT_ATOMS: atom_id res chain seq x y z
N MET A 1 10.72 16.98 54.58
CA MET A 1 9.90 17.46 53.44
C MET A 1 10.46 16.85 52.16
N PRO A 2 9.68 16.09 51.37
CA PRO A 2 10.14 15.54 50.11
C PRO A 2 9.70 16.43 48.95
N THR A 3 10.57 16.58 47.95
CA THR A 3 10.34 16.42 46.49
C THR A 3 11.24 17.35 45.69
N LYS A 4 11.96 16.77 44.73
CA LYS A 4 11.90 17.16 43.31
C LYS A 4 12.65 16.12 42.48
N SER A 5 11.91 15.16 41.95
CA SER A 5 12.30 14.40 40.76
C SER A 5 11.80 15.17 39.54
N THR A 6 12.71 15.74 38.76
CA THR A 6 12.40 16.35 37.47
C THR A 6 12.33 15.25 36.42
N GLN A 7 11.13 14.82 36.03
CA GLN A 7 10.93 14.04 34.80
C GLN A 7 10.57 14.99 33.66
N LEU A 8 11.52 15.24 32.77
CA LEU A 8 11.23 15.65 31.40
C LEU A 8 10.55 14.47 30.69
N ARG A 9 9.25 14.57 30.47
CA ARG A 9 8.58 13.82 29.40
C ARG A 9 7.76 14.82 28.59
N LYS A 10 8.13 14.96 27.31
CA LYS A 10 7.33 15.65 26.29
C LYS A 10 5.95 15.00 26.27
N GLN A 11 4.99 15.62 26.96
CA GLN A 11 3.58 15.29 26.82
C GLN A 11 3.13 15.78 25.44
N THR A 12 2.95 14.85 24.51
CA THR A 12 2.04 15.06 23.38
C THR A 12 0.68 15.47 23.94
N PHE A 13 0.29 16.74 23.71
CA PHE A 13 -1.02 17.26 24.03
C PHE A 13 -2.11 16.37 23.40
N ARG A 14 -2.77 15.54 24.22
CA ARG A 14 -4.02 14.86 23.86
C ARG A 14 -5.15 15.65 24.51
N ASP A 15 -5.91 16.42 23.72
CA ASP A 15 -7.13 17.04 24.23
C ASP A 15 -8.19 15.94 24.42
N GLY A 16 -8.55 15.69 25.68
CA GLY A 16 -9.53 14.69 26.08
C GLY A 16 -10.97 15.03 25.66
N ARG A 17 -11.23 16.27 25.23
CA ARG A 17 -12.56 16.77 24.85
C ARG A 17 -13.01 16.37 23.45
N LYS A 18 -12.09 15.91 22.59
CA LYS A 18 -12.39 15.59 21.19
C LYS A 18 -13.09 14.24 21.06
N SER A 19 -14.13 14.17 20.24
CA SER A 19 -14.80 12.90 19.89
C SER A 19 -13.80 11.93 19.24
N ARG A 20 -14.10 10.62 19.23
CA ARG A 20 -13.26 9.64 18.52
C ARG A 20 -12.99 10.12 17.09
N VAL A 21 -14.03 10.57 16.39
CA VAL A 21 -13.97 11.13 15.03
C VAL A 21 -13.03 12.31 14.90
N GLU A 22 -13.03 13.27 15.83
CA GLU A 22 -12.15 14.44 15.76
C GLU A 22 -10.67 14.08 15.99
N LYS A 23 -10.38 13.10 16.84
CA LYS A 23 -9.02 12.56 17.01
C LYS A 23 -8.58 11.79 15.77
N LEU A 24 -9.50 11.02 15.18
CA LEU A 24 -9.29 10.28 13.95
C LEU A 24 -8.99 11.25 12.78
N VAL A 25 -9.77 12.33 12.64
CA VAL A 25 -9.58 13.40 11.64
C VAL A 25 -8.29 14.19 11.88
N GLU A 26 -7.98 14.60 13.11
CA GLU A 26 -6.74 15.33 13.41
C GLU A 26 -5.48 14.51 13.09
N LEU A 27 -5.50 13.22 13.35
CA LEU A 27 -4.37 12.34 13.04
C LEU A 27 -4.22 12.17 11.52
N VAL A 28 -5.33 11.90 10.83
CA VAL A 28 -5.37 11.71 9.37
C VAL A 28 -5.03 12.98 8.59
N PHE A 29 -5.36 14.17 9.11
CA PHE A 29 -5.34 15.41 8.31
C PHE A 29 -4.46 16.53 8.84
N ILE A 30 -4.16 16.56 10.14
CA ILE A 30 -3.32 17.62 10.74
C ILE A 30 -1.91 17.08 11.01
N LYS A 31 -1.79 15.83 11.48
CA LYS A 31 -0.49 15.24 11.85
C LYS A 31 0.24 14.58 10.68
N SER A 32 -0.50 13.99 9.73
CA SER A 32 0.05 13.42 8.50
C SER A 32 -0.79 13.85 7.29
N PRO A 33 -0.71 15.12 6.87
CA PRO A 33 -1.50 15.63 5.75
C PRO A 33 -1.15 14.89 4.46
N ARG A 34 -2.17 14.45 3.71
CA ARG A 34 -2.09 13.41 2.66
C ARG A 34 -2.14 13.96 1.24
N THR A 35 -1.70 13.18 0.26
CA THR A 35 -1.52 13.64 -1.12
C THR A 35 -2.54 13.05 -2.08
N LEU A 36 -3.12 11.90 -1.74
CA LEU A 36 -4.15 11.25 -2.56
C LEU A 36 -5.55 11.54 -2.02
N SER A 37 -6.54 11.45 -2.92
CA SER A 37 -7.96 11.51 -2.57
C SER A 37 -8.29 10.50 -1.46
N PHE A 38 -9.37 10.77 -0.72
CA PHE A 38 -9.85 9.81 0.26
C PHE A 38 -10.12 8.47 -0.45
N SER A 39 -9.52 7.38 0.03
CA SER A 39 -9.73 6.08 -0.61
C SER A 39 -11.19 5.68 -0.42
N HIS A 40 -11.91 5.43 -1.52
CA HIS A 40 -13.31 4.98 -1.53
C HIS A 40 -13.46 3.48 -1.18
N ARG A 41 -12.42 2.88 -0.62
CA ARG A 41 -12.39 1.48 -0.22
C ARG A 41 -13.11 1.30 1.11
N SER A 42 -13.37 0.03 1.46
CA SER A 42 -13.95 -0.27 2.76
C SER A 42 -13.02 0.13 3.89
N LEU A 43 -13.61 0.49 5.03
CA LEU A 43 -12.87 1.03 6.18
C LEU A 43 -11.75 0.11 6.68
N GLY A 44 -11.96 -1.21 6.61
CA GLY A 44 -10.97 -2.19 7.01
C GLY A 44 -9.85 -2.42 6.00
N SER A 45 -9.92 -1.85 4.79
CA SER A 45 -8.84 -1.91 3.80
C SER A 45 -7.59 -1.22 4.32
N LEU A 46 -6.41 -1.79 4.06
CA LEU A 46 -5.13 -1.13 4.37
C LEU A 46 -4.92 0.16 3.55
N ARG A 47 -5.59 0.31 2.40
CA ARG A 47 -5.58 1.56 1.62
C ARG A 47 -6.59 2.58 2.13
N HIS A 48 -7.39 2.23 3.11
CA HIS A 48 -8.28 3.19 3.74
C HIS A 48 -7.57 3.88 4.95
N PRO A 49 -7.68 5.21 5.09
CA PRO A 49 -7.15 6.00 6.21
C PRO A 49 -7.31 5.39 7.60
N TYR A 50 -8.48 4.80 7.81
CA TYR A 50 -8.92 4.20 9.06
C TYR A 50 -7.95 3.11 9.56
N SER A 51 -7.45 2.25 8.67
CA SER A 51 -6.59 1.12 9.05
C SER A 51 -5.25 1.57 9.63
N SER A 52 -4.58 2.54 8.98
CA SER A 52 -3.33 3.14 9.48
C SER A 52 -3.52 3.78 10.85
N LEU A 53 -4.68 4.40 11.05
CA LEU A 53 -5.04 5.11 12.26
C LEU A 53 -5.37 4.19 13.44
N ILE A 54 -6.17 3.14 13.24
CA ILE A 54 -6.38 2.13 14.28
C ILE A 54 -5.07 1.40 14.60
N CYS A 55 -4.15 1.25 13.63
CA CYS A 55 -2.80 0.76 13.89
C CYS A 55 -2.01 1.70 14.82
N GLU A 56 -2.02 3.01 14.57
CA GLU A 56 -1.35 3.97 15.47
C GLU A 56 -1.97 3.96 16.87
N MET A 57 -3.30 3.86 16.96
CA MET A 57 -3.99 3.79 18.25
C MET A 57 -3.68 2.49 19.00
N SER A 58 -3.52 1.37 18.28
CA SER A 58 -3.18 0.07 18.89
C SER A 58 -1.78 0.10 19.53
N ALA A 59 -0.88 0.98 19.08
CA ALA A 59 0.45 1.16 19.67
C ALA A 59 0.41 1.62 21.15
N ALA A 60 -0.73 2.13 21.63
CA ALA A 60 -0.91 2.47 23.05
C ALA A 60 -1.01 1.22 23.96
N PHE A 61 -1.34 0.05 23.41
CA PHE A 61 -1.41 -1.20 24.15
C PHE A 61 -0.04 -1.89 24.14
N THR A 62 0.39 -2.38 25.30
CA THR A 62 1.69 -3.08 25.43
C THR A 62 1.56 -4.58 25.21
N SER A 63 0.37 -5.15 25.45
CA SER A 63 0.05 -6.56 25.27
C SER A 63 -0.38 -6.84 23.83
N THR A 64 0.22 -7.85 23.18
CA THR A 64 -0.20 -8.30 21.84
C THR A 64 -1.67 -8.74 21.83
N LYS A 65 -2.14 -9.40 22.89
CA LYS A 65 -3.54 -9.82 23.00
C LYS A 65 -4.48 -8.62 23.00
N ASP A 66 -4.17 -7.58 23.76
CA ASP A 66 -5.01 -6.39 23.86
C ASP A 66 -5.02 -5.61 22.54
N LYS A 67 -3.87 -5.57 21.83
CA LYS A 67 -3.80 -5.03 20.46
C LYS A 67 -4.70 -5.78 19.50
N ILE A 68 -4.65 -7.12 19.51
CA ILE A 68 -5.49 -7.96 18.64
C ILE A 68 -6.97 -7.72 18.95
N THR A 69 -7.36 -7.75 20.23
CA THR A 69 -8.74 -7.49 20.64
C THR A 69 -9.21 -6.12 20.16
N TYR A 70 -8.40 -5.08 20.36
CA TYR A 70 -8.72 -3.73 19.89
C TYR A 70 -8.91 -3.66 18.37
N LEU A 71 -8.02 -4.29 17.59
CA LEU A 71 -8.12 -4.30 16.13
C LEU A 71 -9.36 -5.06 15.64
N LEU A 72 -9.69 -6.20 16.26
CA LEU A 72 -10.90 -6.95 15.94
C LEU A 72 -12.17 -6.17 16.25
N GLU A 73 -12.21 -5.47 17.39
CA GLU A 73 -13.31 -4.57 17.74
C GLU A 73 -13.44 -3.44 16.72
N ALA A 74 -12.32 -2.80 16.36
CA ALA A 74 -12.32 -1.74 15.35
C ALA A 74 -12.80 -2.22 13.97
N PHE A 75 -12.38 -3.41 13.51
CA PHE A 75 -12.87 -3.99 12.26
C PHE A 75 -14.35 -4.37 12.33
N SER A 76 -14.86 -4.78 13.49
CA SER A 76 -16.29 -5.04 13.69
C SER A 76 -17.11 -3.75 13.64
N ASP A 77 -16.62 -2.69 14.29
CA ASP A 77 -17.25 -1.38 14.35
C ASP A 77 -17.17 -0.60 13.03
N ALA A 78 -16.23 -0.96 12.14
CA ALA A 78 -16.02 -0.31 10.85
C ALA A 78 -17.32 -0.11 10.06
N LYS A 79 -18.20 -1.12 10.03
CA LYS A 79 -19.48 -1.00 9.32
C LYS A 79 -20.41 0.04 9.95
N ALA A 80 -20.42 0.16 11.28
CA ALA A 80 -21.22 1.14 11.99
C ALA A 80 -20.66 2.56 11.82
N GLU A 81 -19.33 2.70 11.71
CA GLU A 81 -18.68 4.00 11.49
C GLU A 81 -18.76 4.49 10.03
N MET A 82 -19.18 3.67 9.07
CA MET A 82 -19.21 3.99 7.63
C MET A 82 -19.90 5.32 7.30
N GLN A 83 -21.04 5.62 7.93
CA GLN A 83 -21.78 6.87 7.68
C GLN A 83 -20.98 8.12 8.09
N ILE A 84 -20.19 8.01 9.16
CA ILE A 84 -19.33 9.10 9.63
C ILE A 84 -18.19 9.29 8.63
N TRP A 85 -17.55 8.19 8.22
CA TRP A 85 -16.44 8.21 7.28
C TRP A 85 -16.84 8.70 5.88
N MET A 86 -18.03 8.36 5.40
CA MET A 86 -18.57 8.95 4.16
C MET A 86 -18.79 10.46 4.25
N ARG A 87 -19.11 11.00 5.42
CA ARG A 87 -19.23 12.45 5.60
C ARG A 87 -17.85 13.11 5.56
N VAL A 88 -16.85 12.47 6.14
CA VAL A 88 -15.45 12.91 6.08
C VAL A 88 -14.99 12.92 4.63
N GLU A 89 -15.09 11.80 3.93
CA GLU A 89 -14.80 11.64 2.49
C GLU A 89 -15.37 12.79 1.65
N ARG A 90 -16.68 13.07 1.76
CA ARG A 90 -17.32 14.17 1.01
C ARG A 90 -16.72 15.55 1.28
N ILE A 91 -16.37 15.84 2.54
CA ILE A 91 -15.71 17.10 2.89
C ILE A 91 -14.34 17.16 2.21
N PHE A 92 -13.62 16.04 2.18
CA PHE A 92 -12.31 15.96 1.55
C PHE A 92 -12.37 16.07 0.04
N ASP A 93 -13.24 15.33 -0.64
CA ASP A 93 -13.38 15.42 -2.09
C ASP A 93 -13.76 16.85 -2.54
N SER A 94 -14.57 17.56 -1.74
CA SER A 94 -14.91 18.97 -1.99
C SER A 94 -13.72 19.94 -1.89
N LYS A 95 -12.60 19.51 -1.28
CA LYS A 95 -11.35 20.27 -1.12
C LYS A 95 -10.19 19.71 -1.94
N LEU A 96 -10.25 18.42 -2.30
CA LEU A 96 -9.21 17.68 -3.03
C LEU A 96 -9.42 17.65 -4.54
N ALA A 97 -10.56 18.13 -5.05
CA ALA A 97 -10.74 18.47 -6.48
C ALA A 97 -9.86 19.65 -6.96
N ASP A 98 -8.86 20.02 -6.16
CA ASP A 98 -7.85 21.02 -6.47
C ASP A 98 -6.84 20.43 -7.47
N VAL A 99 -6.64 21.14 -8.58
CA VAL A 99 -5.69 20.80 -9.65
C VAL A 99 -4.29 20.52 -9.11
N LEU A 100 -3.90 21.16 -8.00
CA LEU A 100 -2.62 20.94 -7.34
C LEU A 100 -2.48 19.51 -6.81
N MET A 101 -3.53 18.95 -6.21
CA MET A 101 -3.49 17.62 -5.60
C MET A 101 -3.40 16.53 -6.67
N GLU A 102 -4.17 16.67 -7.75
CA GLU A 102 -4.05 15.79 -8.92
C GLU A 102 -2.64 15.86 -9.53
N LYS A 103 -2.08 17.06 -9.69
CA LYS A 103 -0.71 17.23 -10.18
C LYS A 103 0.31 16.51 -9.28
N MET A 104 0.21 16.65 -7.95
CA MET A 104 1.11 15.97 -7.01
C MET A 104 0.97 14.45 -7.09
N LYS A 105 -0.26 13.92 -7.23
CA LYS A 105 -0.51 12.49 -7.46
C LYS A 105 0.16 12.01 -8.74
N PHE A 106 0.02 12.75 -9.84
CA PHE A 106 0.68 12.43 -11.10
C PHE A 106 2.21 12.46 -10.96
N GLU A 107 2.78 13.45 -10.27
CA GLU A 107 4.22 13.52 -10.03
C GLU A 107 4.73 12.31 -9.22
N LEU A 108 3.98 11.85 -8.22
CA LEU A 108 4.31 10.65 -7.44
C LEU A 108 4.20 9.36 -8.28
N LEU A 109 3.14 9.21 -9.07
CA LEU A 109 2.97 8.06 -9.99
C LEU A 109 4.05 8.00 -11.06
N LEU A 110 4.51 9.16 -11.53
CA LEU A 110 5.56 9.30 -12.54
C LEU A 110 6.97 9.30 -11.94
N SER A 111 7.10 9.21 -10.61
CA SER A 111 8.39 9.03 -9.95
C SER A 111 8.99 7.71 -10.41
N SER A 112 10.08 7.79 -11.16
CA SER A 112 10.74 6.61 -11.71
C SER A 112 11.24 5.65 -10.65
N GLU A 113 11.65 6.17 -9.49
CA GLU A 113 12.16 5.35 -8.41
C GLU A 113 11.04 4.54 -7.75
N LEU A 114 9.92 5.21 -7.48
CA LEU A 114 8.75 4.58 -6.87
C LEU A 114 8.09 3.58 -7.83
N LEU A 115 7.94 3.97 -9.10
CA LEU A 115 7.39 3.11 -10.14
C LEU A 115 8.23 1.85 -10.31
N HIS A 116 9.56 1.97 -10.29
CA HIS A 116 10.45 0.82 -10.34
C HIS A 116 10.23 -0.14 -9.17
N ARG A 117 10.02 0.36 -7.94
CA ARG A 117 9.69 -0.51 -6.80
C ARG A 117 8.34 -1.19 -6.96
N PHE A 118 7.34 -0.51 -7.51
CA PHE A 118 6.06 -1.14 -7.84
C PHE A 118 6.22 -2.25 -8.89
N GLU A 119 7.04 -2.04 -9.93
CA GLU A 119 7.34 -3.08 -10.93
C GLU A 119 8.04 -4.30 -10.30
N VAL A 120 9.02 -4.07 -9.42
CA VAL A 120 9.71 -5.15 -8.71
C VAL A 120 8.69 -5.95 -7.88
N LEU A 121 7.85 -5.29 -7.09
CA LEU A 121 6.85 -5.98 -6.29
C LEU A 121 5.81 -6.71 -7.15
N TRP A 122 5.33 -6.07 -8.22
CA TRP A 122 4.43 -6.65 -9.21
C TRP A 122 4.98 -7.95 -9.80
N SER A 123 6.25 -7.92 -10.21
CA SER A 123 6.92 -9.08 -10.80
C SER A 123 7.01 -10.26 -9.82
N ARG A 124 7.21 -9.98 -8.53
CA ARG A 124 7.27 -11.02 -7.48
C ARG A 124 5.92 -11.69 -7.25
N LEU A 125 4.82 -10.99 -7.51
CA LEU A 125 3.45 -11.50 -7.42
C LEU A 125 3.02 -12.29 -8.66
N GLY A 126 3.95 -12.59 -9.57
CA GLY A 126 3.68 -13.29 -10.83
C GLY A 126 3.23 -12.36 -11.95
N GLY A 127 3.30 -11.05 -11.75
CA GLY A 127 3.04 -10.06 -12.78
C GLY A 127 4.10 -10.10 -13.89
N VAL A 128 3.64 -10.22 -15.14
CA VAL A 128 4.50 -10.13 -16.34
C VAL A 128 4.04 -8.96 -17.23
N SER A 129 4.82 -8.60 -18.25
CA SER A 129 4.42 -7.58 -19.24
C SER A 129 3.08 -7.95 -19.90
N GLY A 130 2.09 -7.07 -19.83
CA GLY A 130 0.71 -7.33 -20.28
C GLY A 130 -0.01 -8.43 -19.47
N GLY A 131 0.58 -8.88 -18.37
CA GLY A 131 0.03 -9.87 -17.46
C GLY A 131 -0.84 -9.25 -16.37
N ILE A 132 -1.37 -10.12 -15.52
CA ILE A 132 -2.26 -9.78 -14.42
C ILE A 132 -1.79 -10.46 -13.14
N ILE A 133 -2.10 -9.88 -11.99
CA ILE A 133 -2.07 -10.61 -10.72
C ILE A 133 -3.39 -11.36 -10.59
N SER A 134 -3.30 -12.67 -10.35
CA SER A 134 -4.46 -13.52 -10.06
C SER A 134 -5.07 -13.20 -8.69
N GLU A 135 -6.35 -13.53 -8.51
CA GLU A 135 -7.04 -13.33 -7.24
C GLU A 135 -6.32 -14.00 -6.06
N ASP A 136 -5.78 -15.21 -6.24
CA ASP A 136 -5.08 -15.93 -5.18
C ASP A 136 -3.76 -15.26 -4.81
N ALA A 137 -2.95 -14.87 -5.79
CA ALA A 137 -1.70 -14.14 -5.55
C ALA A 137 -1.97 -12.79 -4.87
N TYR A 138 -3.03 -12.09 -5.30
CA TYR A 138 -3.49 -10.86 -4.66
C TYR A 138 -3.87 -11.10 -3.19
N LYS A 139 -4.72 -12.09 -2.91
CA LYS A 139 -5.17 -12.40 -1.55
C LYS A 139 -4.01 -12.76 -0.63
N GLN A 140 -3.08 -13.58 -1.09
CA GLN A 140 -1.89 -13.96 -0.30
C GLN A 140 -1.02 -12.75 0.02
N PHE A 141 -0.77 -11.90 -0.98
CA PHE A 141 -0.04 -10.66 -0.79
C PHE A 141 -0.72 -9.73 0.21
N GLN A 142 -2.04 -9.54 0.09
CA GLN A 142 -2.79 -8.71 1.01
C GLN A 142 -2.75 -9.23 2.44
N GLN A 143 -2.91 -10.54 2.64
CA GLN A 143 -2.82 -11.16 3.96
C GLN A 143 -1.45 -10.88 4.61
N LEU A 144 -0.36 -11.00 3.85
CA LEU A 144 0.96 -10.63 4.34
C LEU A 144 1.04 -9.14 4.72
N LEU A 145 0.48 -8.24 3.90
CA LEU A 145 0.49 -6.81 4.22
C LEU A 145 -0.21 -6.52 5.55
N TYR A 146 -1.32 -7.18 5.87
CA TYR A 146 -1.97 -7.02 7.18
C TYR A 146 -1.03 -7.42 8.32
N VAL A 147 -0.32 -8.55 8.19
CA VAL A 147 0.65 -9.00 9.19
C VAL A 147 1.80 -8.01 9.34
N VAL A 148 2.41 -7.60 8.24
CA VAL A 148 3.57 -6.70 8.22
C VAL A 148 3.22 -5.33 8.81
N LEU A 149 2.08 -4.76 8.39
CA LEU A 149 1.72 -3.40 8.76
C LEU A 149 1.15 -3.29 10.18
N PHE A 150 0.37 -4.27 10.64
CA PHE A 150 -0.09 -4.29 12.03
C PHE A 150 0.95 -4.85 13.01
N GLY A 151 2.01 -5.51 12.51
CA GLY A 151 3.06 -6.11 13.33
C GLY A 151 2.53 -7.25 14.20
N ILE A 152 1.55 -8.00 13.69
CA ILE A 152 0.88 -9.08 14.40
C ILE A 152 0.93 -10.33 13.51
N GLU A 153 1.75 -11.29 13.90
CA GLU A 153 1.90 -12.60 13.22
C GLU A 153 0.76 -13.59 13.58
N ASP A 154 -0.25 -13.13 14.33
CA ASP A 154 -1.35 -13.96 14.79
C ASP A 154 -2.40 -14.16 13.67
N MET A 155 -2.73 -15.43 13.41
CA MET A 155 -3.76 -15.84 12.45
C MET A 155 -5.17 -15.35 12.83
N ALA A 156 -5.38 -14.87 14.05
CA ALA A 156 -6.65 -14.34 14.55
C ALA A 156 -7.21 -13.18 13.72
N LEU A 157 -6.35 -12.39 13.05
CA LEU A 157 -6.79 -11.28 12.21
C LEU A 157 -7.26 -11.73 10.82
N LEU A 158 -6.86 -12.92 10.35
CA LEU A 158 -7.17 -13.39 8.98
C LEU A 158 -8.68 -13.48 8.68
N PRO A 159 -9.54 -14.02 9.57
CA PRO A 159 -10.97 -14.08 9.30
C PRO A 159 -11.59 -12.68 9.22
N ALA A 160 -11.11 -11.74 10.05
CA ALA A 160 -11.64 -10.38 10.11
C ALA A 160 -11.29 -9.54 8.87
N THR A 161 -10.16 -9.84 8.22
CA THR A 161 -9.68 -9.05 7.07
C THR A 161 -10.10 -9.63 5.72
N ARG A 162 -10.53 -10.89 5.67
CA ARG A 162 -10.86 -11.61 4.43
C ARG A 162 -11.87 -10.89 3.54
N GLN A 163 -12.90 -10.29 4.15
CA GLN A 163 -13.94 -9.58 3.41
C GLN A 163 -13.38 -8.29 2.77
N PHE A 164 -12.56 -7.53 3.49
CA PHE A 164 -11.95 -6.31 2.98
C PHE A 164 -10.96 -6.61 1.85
N ILE A 165 -10.20 -7.71 1.95
CA ILE A 165 -9.31 -8.17 0.87
C ILE A 165 -10.09 -8.50 -0.41
N LEU A 166 -11.26 -9.13 -0.28
CA LEU A 166 -12.10 -9.44 -1.42
C LEU A 166 -12.67 -8.17 -2.08
N GLU A 167 -13.13 -7.21 -1.28
CA GLU A 167 -13.61 -5.92 -1.75
C GLU A 167 -12.50 -5.13 -2.46
N ASP A 168 -11.28 -5.14 -1.90
CA ASP A 168 -10.10 -4.52 -2.51
C ASP A 168 -9.74 -5.17 -3.85
N TYR A 169 -9.81 -6.50 -3.95
CA TYR A 169 -9.60 -7.20 -5.23
C TYR A 169 -10.67 -6.82 -6.27
N GLN A 170 -11.94 -6.75 -5.87
CA GLN A 170 -13.02 -6.34 -6.78
C GLN A 170 -12.84 -4.90 -7.26
N TYR A 171 -12.40 -4.00 -6.37
CA TYR A 171 -12.08 -2.62 -6.71
C TYR A 171 -10.91 -2.53 -7.71
N ASP A 172 -9.81 -3.25 -7.44
CA ASP A 172 -8.58 -3.17 -8.23
C ASP A 172 -8.69 -3.90 -9.57
N SER A 173 -9.41 -5.03 -9.61
CA SER A 173 -9.63 -5.78 -10.86
C SER A 173 -10.63 -5.08 -11.79
N ARG A 174 -11.53 -4.25 -11.25
CA ARG A 174 -12.63 -3.61 -11.98
C ARG A 174 -13.47 -4.61 -12.78
N GLY A 175 -13.62 -5.83 -12.26
CA GLY A 175 -14.35 -6.92 -12.90
C GLY A 175 -13.57 -7.69 -13.98
N ASN A 176 -12.28 -7.40 -14.17
CA ASN A 176 -11.41 -8.17 -15.05
C ASN A 176 -10.97 -9.50 -14.40
N ILE A 177 -10.35 -10.37 -15.20
CA ILE A 177 -9.82 -11.68 -14.79
C ILE A 177 -8.68 -11.61 -13.76
N GLY A 178 -8.17 -10.41 -13.48
CA GLY A 178 -7.14 -10.13 -12.49
C GLY A 178 -6.90 -8.63 -12.40
N VAL A 179 -5.97 -8.25 -11.54
CA VAL A 179 -5.49 -6.86 -11.44
C VAL A 179 -4.45 -6.67 -12.53
N ASP A 180 -4.40 -5.50 -13.18
CA ASP A 180 -3.32 -5.08 -14.09
C ASP A 180 -2.29 -4.19 -13.38
N PHE A 181 -1.14 -3.93 -14.01
CA PHE A 181 -0.06 -3.17 -13.37
C PHE A 181 -0.47 -1.75 -13.00
N GLY A 182 -1.23 -1.05 -13.84
CA GLY A 182 -1.67 0.32 -13.55
C GLY A 182 -2.62 0.37 -12.37
N SER A 183 -3.57 -0.56 -12.30
CA SER A 183 -4.48 -0.69 -11.16
C SER A 183 -3.73 -1.04 -9.87
N PHE A 184 -2.73 -1.92 -9.95
CA PHE A 184 -1.87 -2.25 -8.81
C PHE A 184 -0.98 -1.10 -8.36
N ALA A 185 -0.33 -0.38 -9.28
CA ALA A 185 0.52 0.76 -8.94
C ALA A 185 -0.28 1.85 -8.23
N ASN A 186 -1.52 2.11 -8.67
CA ASN A 186 -2.45 3.00 -7.97
C ASN A 186 -2.80 2.48 -6.58
N SER A 187 -3.14 1.18 -6.45
CA SER A 187 -3.45 0.54 -5.15
C SER A 187 -2.27 0.60 -4.17
N MET A 188 -1.04 0.42 -4.66
CA MET A 188 0.18 0.52 -3.86
C MET A 188 0.50 1.96 -3.49
N LEU A 189 0.26 2.92 -4.38
CA LEU A 189 0.44 4.34 -4.08
C LEU A 189 -0.56 4.79 -3.01
N GLU A 190 -1.83 4.38 -3.10
CA GLU A 190 -2.82 4.58 -2.04
C GLU A 190 -2.32 4.01 -0.71
N LEU A 191 -1.81 2.76 -0.71
CA LEU A 191 -1.25 2.16 0.49
C LEU A 191 -0.12 3.02 1.07
N VAL A 192 0.86 3.40 0.26
CA VAL A 192 2.04 4.12 0.76
C VAL A 192 1.68 5.50 1.32
N ASP A 193 0.78 6.23 0.65
CA ASP A 193 0.31 7.55 1.10
C ASP A 193 -0.45 7.48 2.44
N ASN A 194 -1.12 6.35 2.71
CA ASN A 194 -1.84 6.15 3.97
C ASN A 194 -0.93 5.78 5.16
N TRP A 195 0.21 5.16 4.90
CA TRP A 195 1.08 4.58 5.93
C TRP A 195 2.39 5.34 6.13
N THR A 196 2.69 6.29 5.24
CA THR A 196 3.86 7.17 5.35
C THR A 196 3.48 8.52 5.95
N ARG A 197 4.37 9.10 6.76
CA ARG A 197 4.11 10.37 7.47
C ARG A 197 4.48 11.62 6.67
N SER A 198 5.31 11.46 5.65
CA SER A 198 5.74 12.54 4.75
C SER A 198 5.15 12.34 3.35
N ARG A 199 5.45 13.25 2.43
CA ARG A 199 5.10 13.15 1.00
C ARG A 199 6.35 13.05 0.12
N ILE A 200 7.46 12.63 0.70
CA ILE A 200 8.76 12.58 0.04
C ILE A 200 8.90 11.22 -0.63
N VAL A 201 9.32 11.21 -1.90
CA VAL A 201 9.51 9.98 -2.69
C VAL A 201 10.41 8.97 -1.98
N ALA A 202 11.48 9.43 -1.33
CA ALA A 202 12.41 8.57 -0.60
C ALA A 202 11.71 7.76 0.52
N ASP A 203 10.83 8.39 1.30
CA ASP A 203 10.09 7.70 2.36
C ASP A 203 9.09 6.68 1.78
N TYR A 204 8.54 6.99 0.59
CA TYR A 204 7.64 6.08 -0.12
C TYR A 204 8.40 4.85 -0.61
N VAL A 205 9.58 5.07 -1.19
CA VAL A 205 10.50 4.01 -1.62
C VAL A 205 10.91 3.14 -0.43
N GLU A 206 11.32 3.74 0.69
CA GLU A 206 11.67 3.00 1.92
C GLU A 206 10.51 2.16 2.45
N PHE A 207 9.28 2.68 2.38
CA PHE A 207 8.09 1.93 2.75
C PHE A 207 7.86 0.72 1.83
N VAL A 208 7.97 0.89 0.51
CA VAL A 208 7.80 -0.21 -0.45
C VAL A 208 8.93 -1.24 -0.33
N ASP A 209 10.16 -0.79 -0.10
CA ASP A 209 11.32 -1.67 0.07
C ASP A 209 11.16 -2.60 1.26
N ARG A 210 10.60 -2.12 2.38
CA ARG A 210 10.25 -2.99 3.53
C ARG A 210 9.23 -4.06 3.17
N ILE A 211 8.23 -3.74 2.35
CA ILE A 211 7.25 -4.74 1.87
C ILE A 211 7.93 -5.77 0.96
N ILE A 212 8.78 -5.29 0.05
CA ILE A 212 9.57 -6.11 -0.86
C ILE A 212 10.46 -7.07 -0.06
N GLU A 213 11.12 -6.63 1.00
CA GLU A 213 11.95 -7.47 1.87
C GLU A 213 11.14 -8.59 2.54
N CYS A 214 9.89 -8.32 2.95
CA CYS A 214 8.99 -9.33 3.52
C CYS A 214 8.41 -10.31 2.48
N TYR A 215 8.50 -10.00 1.19
CA TYR A 215 8.05 -10.85 0.09
C TYR A 215 9.24 -11.22 -0.82
N PRO A 216 10.20 -12.04 -0.35
CA PRO A 216 11.35 -12.41 -1.14
C PRO A 216 10.91 -13.16 -2.40
N ALA A 217 11.68 -13.03 -3.48
CA ALA A 217 11.43 -13.81 -4.69
C ALA A 217 11.39 -15.29 -4.29
N SER A 218 10.30 -15.98 -4.62
CA SER A 218 10.20 -17.41 -4.36
C SER A 218 11.41 -18.10 -5.00
N SER A 219 12.20 -18.82 -4.21
CA SER A 219 13.27 -19.70 -4.70
C SER A 219 12.75 -20.83 -5.58
N ALA A 220 11.43 -20.92 -5.76
CA ALA A 220 10.73 -21.84 -6.65
C ALA A 220 10.63 -21.32 -8.11
N GLN A 221 11.76 -20.85 -8.65
CA GLN A 221 12.18 -21.11 -10.03
C GLN A 221 13.63 -20.64 -10.15
N SER A 222 14.53 -21.44 -9.56
CA SER A 222 15.76 -21.74 -10.28
C SER A 222 15.32 -22.36 -11.61
N CYS A 223 15.08 -21.53 -12.63
CA CYS A 223 15.27 -21.95 -14.00
C CYS A 223 16.63 -22.62 -14.00
N LYS A 224 16.64 -23.93 -14.30
CA LYS A 224 17.84 -24.76 -14.30
C LYS A 224 18.99 -23.95 -14.89
N ALA A 225 20.00 -23.71 -14.07
CA ALA A 225 21.24 -23.08 -14.48
C ALA A 225 21.85 -23.93 -15.60
N HIS A 226 21.64 -23.53 -16.85
CA HIS A 226 22.46 -23.88 -18.01
C HIS A 226 22.30 -22.81 -19.09
N ALA A 227 22.83 -21.63 -18.82
CA ALA A 227 23.48 -20.74 -19.78
C ALA A 227 24.07 -19.56 -18.98
N PRO A 228 25.24 -19.01 -19.38
CA PRO A 228 25.75 -17.77 -18.79
C PRO A 228 24.70 -16.66 -18.95
N ASP A 229 24.61 -15.76 -17.96
CA ASP A 229 23.62 -14.68 -17.81
C ASP A 229 23.32 -13.89 -19.10
N GLU A 230 22.49 -14.44 -19.97
CA GLU A 230 21.83 -13.72 -21.05
C GLU A 230 20.40 -13.45 -20.59
N PHE A 231 20.16 -12.20 -20.18
CA PHE A 231 18.82 -11.67 -19.95
C PHE A 231 18.05 -11.68 -21.29
N THR A 232 17.42 -12.82 -21.64
CA THR A 232 16.70 -12.96 -22.89
C THR A 232 15.25 -12.51 -22.74
N LEU A 233 14.88 -11.36 -23.29
CA LEU A 233 13.48 -10.96 -23.40
C LEU A 233 12.78 -11.86 -24.44
N SER A 234 11.80 -12.65 -24.02
CA SER A 234 11.00 -13.53 -24.89
C SER A 234 9.81 -12.80 -25.55
N ARG A 235 9.52 -11.59 -25.10
CA ARG A 235 8.41 -10.72 -25.56
C ARG A 235 8.80 -9.25 -25.44
N GLU A 236 7.99 -8.38 -26.03
CA GLU A 236 8.12 -6.93 -25.89
C GLU A 236 8.05 -6.51 -24.42
N ALA A 237 9.00 -5.69 -24.00
CA ALA A 237 9.08 -5.18 -22.63
C ALA A 237 9.26 -3.67 -22.65
N PHE A 238 8.47 -2.99 -21.82
CA PHE A 238 8.55 -1.53 -21.67
C PHE A 238 9.61 -1.20 -20.63
N PHE A 239 10.53 -0.30 -20.98
CA PHE A 239 11.51 0.26 -20.06
C PHE A 239 11.46 1.79 -20.12
N ARG A 240 12.12 2.46 -19.16
CA ARG A 240 12.16 3.93 -18.98
C ARG A 240 12.77 4.74 -20.15
N GLY A 241 12.80 4.22 -21.36
CA GLY A 241 12.89 5.07 -22.54
C GLY A 241 12.60 4.32 -23.81
N GLY A 242 11.53 3.54 -23.81
CA GLY A 242 11.00 2.91 -25.01
C GLY A 242 10.52 1.48 -24.83
N VAL A 243 9.92 0.97 -25.88
CA VAL A 243 9.60 -0.45 -26.02
C VAL A 243 10.84 -1.17 -26.53
N VAL A 244 11.31 -2.18 -25.80
CA VAL A 244 12.35 -3.09 -26.25
C VAL A 244 11.69 -4.32 -26.85
N VAL A 245 11.88 -4.51 -28.15
CA VAL A 245 11.33 -5.61 -28.94
C VAL A 245 12.44 -6.58 -29.29
N PRO A 246 12.38 -7.85 -28.87
CA PRO A 246 13.28 -8.87 -29.37
C PRO A 246 12.96 -9.17 -30.84
N LYS A 247 13.95 -9.04 -31.72
CA LYS A 247 13.87 -9.50 -33.12
C LYS A 247 14.89 -10.60 -33.34
N VAL A 248 14.49 -11.64 -34.08
CA VAL A 248 15.44 -12.68 -34.52
C VAL A 248 16.04 -12.22 -35.85
N GLU A 249 17.33 -11.90 -35.84
CA GLU A 249 18.10 -11.56 -37.02
C GLU A 249 19.27 -12.55 -37.14
N CYS A 250 19.38 -13.25 -38.28
CA CYS A 250 20.45 -14.20 -38.55
C CYS A 250 20.73 -15.18 -37.40
N GLU A 251 19.66 -15.80 -36.87
CA GLU A 251 19.69 -16.77 -35.75
C GLU A 251 20.12 -16.20 -34.37
N GLN A 252 20.26 -14.88 -34.25
CA GLN A 252 20.53 -14.17 -32.99
C GLN A 252 19.35 -13.30 -32.57
N VAL A 253 19.09 -13.23 -31.26
CA VAL A 253 18.07 -12.32 -30.70
C VAL A 253 18.69 -10.93 -30.53
N VAL A 254 18.24 -9.97 -31.32
CA VAL A 254 18.65 -8.57 -31.27
C VAL A 254 17.55 -7.74 -30.61
N TYR A 255 17.92 -6.92 -29.63
CA TYR A 255 16.98 -6.05 -28.91
C TYR A 255 16.86 -4.70 -29.60
N ASN A 256 15.73 -4.45 -30.25
CA ASN A 256 15.43 -3.15 -30.83
C ASN A 256 14.69 -2.28 -29.83
N ARG A 257 15.25 -1.10 -29.53
CA ARG A 257 14.63 -0.10 -28.66
C ARG A 257 13.95 0.96 -29.50
N THR A 258 12.64 1.06 -29.38
CA THR A 258 11.87 2.18 -29.94
C THR A 258 11.68 3.23 -28.85
N THR A 259 12.44 4.32 -28.92
CA THR A 259 12.26 5.50 -28.06
C THR A 259 10.94 6.21 -28.39
N LEU A 260 10.12 6.52 -27.38
CA LEU A 260 9.00 7.45 -27.48
C LEU A 260 9.50 8.90 -27.36
#